data_AF-A0A4P6ZX50-F1
#
_entry.id   AF-A0A4P6ZX50-F1
#
_cell.length_a   1.000
_cell.length_b   1.000
_cell.length_c   1.000
_cell.angle_alpha   90.00
_cell.angle_beta   90.00
_cell.angle_gamma   90.00
#
_symmetry.space_group_name_H-M   'P 1'
#
loop_
_entity.id
_entity.type
_entity.pdbx_description
1 polymer ?
#
loop_
_entity_poly.entity_id
_entity_poly.type
_entity_poly.pdbx_seq_one_letter_code
_entity_poly.pdbx_strand_id
1 'polypeptide(L)'
;MKELVRLRYFLGIYPDGGNALNNIYDFFNPKKTSLDYLSNFKRISNNSPKNPVILMFDNELKSGKAKPIGKFMTHASILVKKSNLESDYMVGIIDNLYLLTVPLIDGKPECDIEDLFESKTLSHKINGKTFSKNDTYDTSKHYGKEIYSKYILNNYADINFKEFRLVLNNIENIINMYTKGSIDTGDDLETKNIDKSSMRKPTLSSI
;
A
#
# COMPACT_ATOMS: atom_id res chain seq x y z
N MET A 1 7.33 -22.66 -0.38
CA MET A 1 6.09 -23.28 -0.91
C MET A 1 4.91 -23.19 0.08
N LYS A 2 5.05 -23.59 1.37
CA LYS A 2 3.97 -23.49 2.38
C LYS A 2 3.42 -22.06 2.59
N GLU A 3 4.27 -21.05 2.51
CA GLU A 3 3.91 -19.64 2.75
C GLU A 3 3.03 -19.05 1.63
N LEU A 4 3.34 -19.39 0.37
CA LEU A 4 2.54 -18.99 -0.80
C LEU A 4 1.12 -19.57 -0.76
N VAL A 5 0.96 -20.78 -0.20
CA VAL A 5 -0.35 -21.41 0.00
C VAL A 5 -1.20 -20.62 0.99
N ARG A 6 -0.60 -20.09 2.06
CA ARG A 6 -1.31 -19.27 3.06
C ARG A 6 -1.71 -17.91 2.51
N LEU A 7 -0.81 -17.22 1.80
CA LEU A 7 -1.12 -15.94 1.16
C LEU A 7 -2.24 -16.08 0.12
N ARG A 8 -2.23 -17.16 -0.66
CA ARG A 8 -3.33 -17.48 -1.57
C ARG A 8 -4.64 -17.74 -0.82
N TYR A 9 -4.59 -18.56 0.23
CA TYR A 9 -5.78 -18.96 0.97
C TYR A 9 -6.44 -17.79 1.73
N PHE A 10 -5.65 -17.00 2.45
CA PHE A 10 -6.18 -15.92 3.30
C PHE A 10 -6.33 -14.60 2.56
N LEU A 11 -5.45 -14.29 1.61
CA LEU A 11 -5.40 -12.97 0.97
C LEU A 11 -5.75 -13.00 -0.51
N GLY A 12 -5.99 -14.19 -1.09
CA GLY A 12 -6.22 -14.33 -2.52
C GLY A 12 -5.02 -13.87 -3.35
N ILE A 13 -3.80 -13.89 -2.80
CA ILE A 13 -2.60 -13.50 -3.54
C ILE A 13 -2.09 -14.71 -4.33
N TYR A 14 -2.23 -14.66 -5.65
CA TYR A 14 -1.77 -15.69 -6.57
C TYR A 14 -0.40 -15.32 -7.16
N PRO A 15 0.47 -16.30 -7.45
CA PRO A 15 1.78 -16.05 -8.04
C PRO A 15 1.74 -15.32 -9.40
N ASP A 16 0.61 -15.36 -10.11
CA ASP A 16 0.54 -14.98 -11.53
C ASP A 16 -0.23 -13.66 -11.78
N GLY A 17 -0.61 -12.91 -10.73
CA GLY A 17 -1.68 -11.92 -10.85
C GLY A 17 -1.36 -10.50 -10.39
N GLY A 18 -1.20 -9.57 -11.32
CA GLY A 18 -1.22 -8.11 -11.06
C GLY A 18 -2.55 -7.58 -10.49
N ASN A 19 -3.56 -8.45 -10.33
CA ASN A 19 -4.83 -8.15 -9.66
C ASN A 19 -4.85 -8.60 -8.19
N ALA A 20 -3.79 -9.23 -7.66
CA ALA A 20 -3.75 -9.70 -6.28
C ALA A 20 -3.99 -8.58 -5.26
N LEU A 21 -3.53 -7.37 -5.55
CA LEU A 21 -3.73 -6.21 -4.68
C LEU A 21 -5.19 -5.70 -4.68
N ASN A 22 -5.99 -6.01 -5.71
CA ASN A 22 -7.43 -5.73 -5.69
C ASN A 22 -8.12 -6.52 -4.59
N ASN A 23 -7.71 -7.77 -4.36
CA ASN A 23 -8.29 -8.61 -3.31
C ASN A 23 -8.05 -8.01 -1.93
N ILE A 24 -6.87 -7.41 -1.71
CA ILE A 24 -6.59 -6.69 -0.47
C ILE A 24 -7.56 -5.52 -0.28
N TYR A 25 -7.77 -4.69 -1.31
CA TYR A 25 -8.75 -3.60 -1.23
C TYR A 25 -10.17 -4.11 -0.97
N ASP A 26 -10.57 -5.22 -1.59
CA ASP A 26 -11.93 -5.75 -1.42
C ASP A 26 -12.21 -6.09 0.05
N PHE A 27 -11.23 -6.61 0.80
CA PHE A 27 -11.38 -6.86 2.24
C PHE A 27 -11.60 -5.61 3.10
N PHE A 28 -11.42 -4.41 2.54
CA PHE A 28 -11.69 -3.12 3.20
C PHE A 28 -13.01 -2.50 2.75
N ASN A 29 -13.68 -3.09 1.75
CA ASN A 29 -14.89 -2.55 1.17
C ASN A 29 -16.05 -3.57 1.25
N PRO A 30 -16.99 -3.41 2.20
CA PRO A 30 -18.11 -4.34 2.38
C PRO A 30 -19.05 -4.42 1.17
N LYS A 31 -18.98 -3.46 0.24
CA LYS A 31 -19.77 -3.50 -1.01
C LYS A 31 -19.18 -4.43 -2.07
N LYS A 32 -17.91 -4.83 -1.92
CA LYS A 32 -17.17 -5.61 -2.92
C LYS A 32 -17.06 -7.09 -2.57
N THR A 33 -17.07 -7.42 -1.27
CA THR A 33 -16.96 -8.80 -0.78
C THR A 33 -17.77 -8.99 0.49
N SER A 34 -18.26 -10.21 0.71
CA SER A 34 -18.86 -10.61 1.99
C SER A 34 -17.81 -10.78 3.10
N LEU A 35 -16.52 -10.87 2.73
CA LEU A 35 -15.38 -11.02 3.63
C LEU A 35 -14.76 -9.65 3.96
N ASP A 36 -15.52 -8.74 4.56
CA ASP A 36 -14.98 -7.45 5.05
C ASP A 36 -14.08 -7.68 6.27
N TYR A 37 -12.77 -7.88 6.05
CA TYR A 37 -11.82 -8.13 7.13
C TYR A 37 -11.66 -6.92 8.05
N LEU A 38 -11.70 -5.70 7.51
CA LEU A 38 -11.55 -4.50 8.32
C LEU A 38 -12.66 -4.43 9.38
N SER A 39 -13.92 -4.50 8.97
CA SER A 39 -15.05 -4.45 9.89
C SER A 39 -15.11 -5.67 10.80
N ASN A 40 -14.82 -6.86 10.27
CA ASN A 40 -14.82 -8.09 11.07
C ASN A 40 -13.76 -8.05 12.17
N PHE A 41 -12.52 -7.65 11.85
CA PHE A 41 -11.44 -7.57 12.83
C PHE A 41 -11.68 -6.49 13.88
N LYS A 42 -12.17 -5.31 13.47
CA LYS A 42 -12.59 -4.27 14.43
C LYS A 42 -13.64 -4.80 15.39
N ARG A 43 -14.67 -5.50 14.89
CA ARG A 43 -15.75 -6.06 15.72
C ARG A 43 -15.25 -7.13 16.69
N ILE A 44 -14.48 -8.12 16.23
CA ILE A 44 -14.09 -9.25 17.10
C ILE A 44 -12.96 -8.89 18.07
N SER A 45 -12.08 -7.96 17.69
CA SER A 45 -10.96 -7.53 18.54
C SER A 45 -11.32 -6.36 19.45
N ASN A 46 -12.44 -5.67 19.18
CA ASN A 46 -12.81 -4.39 19.79
C ASN A 46 -11.66 -3.37 19.76
N ASN A 47 -10.85 -3.39 18.70
CA ASN A 47 -9.70 -2.52 18.51
C ASN A 47 -9.65 -2.00 17.08
N SER A 48 -9.20 -0.76 16.93
CA SER A 48 -8.81 -0.22 15.62
C SER A 48 -7.46 -0.80 15.18
N PRO A 49 -7.19 -0.90 13.87
CA PRO A 49 -5.87 -1.24 13.37
C PRO A 49 -4.82 -0.31 14.00
N LYS A 50 -3.67 -0.86 14.37
CA LYS A 50 -2.58 -0.09 15.00
C LYS A 50 -1.53 0.40 14.00
N ASN A 51 -1.58 -0.11 12.78
CA ASN A 51 -0.59 0.14 11.73
C ASN A 51 -1.29 0.38 10.39
N PRO A 52 -0.71 1.23 9.52
CA PRO A 52 -1.17 1.36 8.15
C PRO A 52 -0.86 0.09 7.33
N VAL A 53 -1.70 -0.19 6.35
CA VAL A 53 -1.46 -1.14 5.26
C VAL A 53 -1.09 -0.32 4.04
N ILE A 54 0.08 -0.58 3.46
CA ILE A 54 0.61 0.16 2.32
C ILE A 54 0.65 -0.78 1.11
N LEU A 55 -0.09 -0.43 0.06
CA LEU A 55 0.01 -1.09 -1.24
C LEU A 55 0.99 -0.29 -2.10
N MET A 56 2.12 -0.90 -2.45
CA MET A 56 3.15 -0.28 -3.28
C MET A 56 3.06 -0.74 -4.73
N PHE A 57 3.16 0.19 -5.67
CA PHE A 57 3.13 -0.08 -7.11
C PHE A 57 4.29 0.62 -7.83
N ASP A 58 4.61 0.12 -9.02
CA ASP A 58 5.39 0.88 -10.00
C ASP A 58 4.61 2.15 -10.40
N ASN A 59 5.34 3.21 -10.72
CA ASN A 59 4.75 4.48 -11.13
C ASN A 59 4.47 4.46 -12.64
N GLU A 60 3.38 3.76 -12.99
CA GLU A 60 2.94 3.59 -14.38
C GLU A 60 1.55 4.24 -14.60
N LEU A 61 1.36 5.41 -13.98
CA LEU A 61 0.08 6.13 -13.98
C LEU A 61 -0.34 6.66 -15.35
N LYS A 62 0.64 6.88 -16.24
CA LYS A 62 0.41 7.40 -17.59
C LYS A 62 -0.24 6.36 -18.49
N SER A 63 0.14 5.10 -18.35
CA SER A 63 -0.41 3.96 -19.09
C SER A 63 -1.80 3.52 -18.63
N GLY A 64 -2.30 4.06 -17.50
CA GLY A 64 -3.67 3.85 -17.03
C GLY A 64 -4.02 2.37 -16.90
N LYS A 65 -5.17 1.95 -17.44
CA LYS A 65 -5.69 0.57 -17.31
C LYS A 65 -4.84 -0.50 -18.02
N ALA A 66 -3.85 -0.12 -18.83
CA ALA A 66 -2.92 -1.09 -19.40
C ALA A 66 -1.99 -1.69 -18.33
N LYS A 67 -1.79 -0.98 -17.22
CA LYS A 67 -0.86 -1.35 -16.15
C LYS A 67 -1.57 -1.66 -14.83
N PRO A 68 -0.92 -2.42 -13.92
CA PRO A 68 -1.54 -2.85 -12.66
C PRO A 68 -2.12 -1.70 -11.83
N ILE A 69 -1.39 -0.59 -11.72
CA ILE A 69 -1.84 0.56 -10.91
C ILE A 69 -3.11 1.20 -11.45
N GLY A 70 -3.24 1.42 -12.77
CA GLY A 70 -4.46 2.02 -13.31
C GLY A 70 -5.65 1.06 -13.29
N LYS A 71 -5.42 -0.26 -13.39
CA LYS A 71 -6.47 -1.27 -13.13
C LYS A 71 -6.93 -1.20 -11.68
N PHE A 72 -6.01 -1.15 -10.73
CA PHE A 72 -6.31 -1.02 -9.31
C PHE A 72 -7.09 0.26 -8.99
N MET A 73 -6.63 1.42 -9.47
CA MET A 73 -7.32 2.70 -9.21
C MET A 73 -8.76 2.72 -9.75
N THR A 74 -8.99 2.07 -10.89
CA THR A 74 -10.34 1.89 -11.45
C THR A 74 -11.16 0.96 -10.56
N HIS A 75 -10.61 -0.18 -10.16
CA HIS A 75 -11.29 -1.17 -9.31
C HIS A 75 -11.72 -0.59 -7.96
N ALA A 76 -10.79 0.13 -7.32
CA ALA A 76 -10.99 0.81 -6.04
C ALA A 76 -11.77 2.13 -6.15
N SER A 77 -12.13 2.57 -7.36
CA SER A 77 -12.86 3.82 -7.62
C SER A 77 -12.17 5.07 -7.04
N ILE A 78 -10.84 5.11 -7.11
CA ILE A 78 -10.00 6.20 -6.56
C ILE A 78 -9.33 7.07 -7.64
N LEU A 79 -9.83 7.06 -8.88
CA LEU A 79 -9.28 7.90 -9.96
C LEU A 79 -9.30 9.39 -9.62
N VAL A 80 -10.25 9.85 -8.79
CA VAL A 80 -10.31 11.23 -8.29
C VAL A 80 -9.07 11.62 -7.46
N LYS A 81 -8.36 10.64 -6.89
CA LYS A 81 -7.15 10.83 -6.08
C LYS A 81 -5.86 10.79 -6.92
N LYS A 82 -5.97 10.69 -8.25
CA LYS A 82 -4.80 10.54 -9.14
C LYS A 82 -3.83 11.72 -9.05
N SER A 83 -4.33 12.95 -8.99
CA SER A 83 -3.46 14.14 -8.87
C SER A 83 -2.64 14.15 -7.58
N ASN A 84 -3.21 13.72 -6.45
CA ASN A 84 -2.48 13.57 -5.19
C ASN A 84 -1.37 12.53 -5.31
N LEU A 85 -1.66 11.40 -5.97
CA LEU A 85 -0.68 10.36 -6.18
C LEU A 85 0.44 10.80 -7.15
N GLU A 86 0.13 11.60 -8.16
CA GLU A 86 1.12 12.17 -9.08
C GLU A 86 2.03 13.21 -8.39
N SER A 87 1.50 13.99 -7.42
CA SER A 87 2.28 15.00 -6.70
C SER A 87 3.08 14.41 -5.53
N ASP A 88 2.45 13.54 -4.74
CA ASP A 88 2.98 13.13 -3.44
C ASP A 88 3.57 11.71 -3.48
N TYR A 89 3.34 10.97 -4.56
CA TYR A 89 3.66 9.54 -4.73
C TYR A 89 3.02 8.63 -3.67
N MET A 90 2.08 9.14 -2.89
CA MET A 90 1.30 8.38 -1.93
C MET A 90 -0.09 8.97 -1.78
N VAL A 91 -1.07 8.15 -1.40
CA VAL A 91 -2.40 8.65 -1.03
C VAL A 91 -3.13 7.68 -0.10
N GLY A 92 -3.88 8.21 0.87
CA GLY A 92 -4.80 7.41 1.68
C GLY A 92 -5.98 6.93 0.83
N ILE A 93 -6.36 5.66 0.95
CA ILE A 93 -7.50 5.08 0.24
C ILE A 93 -8.74 5.10 1.14
N ILE A 94 -8.71 4.30 2.20
CA ILE A 94 -9.80 4.08 3.16
C ILE A 94 -9.21 3.58 4.49
N ASP A 95 -9.67 4.12 5.61
CA ASP A 95 -9.22 3.72 6.96
C ASP A 95 -7.69 3.69 7.08
N ASN A 96 -7.10 2.55 7.45
CA ASN A 96 -5.66 2.35 7.51
C ASN A 96 -5.00 1.91 6.19
N LEU A 97 -5.71 1.91 5.05
CA LEU A 97 -5.17 1.52 3.74
C LEU A 97 -4.64 2.71 2.93
N TYR A 98 -3.40 2.60 2.47
CA TYR A 98 -2.69 3.61 1.68
C TYR A 98 -2.15 3.01 0.39
N LEU A 99 -1.99 3.87 -0.61
CA LEU A 99 -1.33 3.58 -1.88
C LEU A 99 -0.01 4.35 -1.93
N LEU A 100 1.06 3.72 -2.41
CA LEU A 100 2.39 4.28 -2.59
C LEU A 100 2.91 3.91 -3.98
N THR A 101 3.62 4.82 -4.63
CA THR A 101 4.37 4.53 -5.86
C THR A 101 5.84 4.88 -5.71
N VAL A 102 6.68 4.26 -6.54
CA VAL A 102 8.06 4.76 -6.73
C VAL A 102 8.06 6.18 -7.31
N PRO A 103 9.08 7.01 -7.05
CA PRO A 103 9.19 8.32 -7.70
C PRO A 103 9.37 8.19 -9.21
N LEU A 104 8.97 9.25 -9.92
CA LEU A 104 9.50 9.48 -11.26
C LEU A 104 10.90 10.08 -11.14
N ILE A 105 11.86 9.52 -11.85
CA ILE A 105 13.26 9.98 -11.86
C ILE A 105 13.69 10.32 -13.29
N ASP A 106 14.68 11.19 -13.43
CA ASP A 106 15.30 11.55 -14.71
C ASP A 106 14.31 12.00 -15.81
N GLY A 107 13.19 12.62 -15.40
CA GLY A 107 12.14 13.06 -16.32
C GLY A 107 11.37 11.91 -17.01
N LYS A 108 11.53 10.67 -16.54
CA LYS A 108 10.79 9.53 -17.08
C LYS A 108 9.29 9.69 -16.81
N PRO A 109 8.43 9.38 -17.80
CA PRO A 109 6.99 9.47 -17.61
C PRO A 109 6.42 8.33 -16.75
N GLU A 110 7.17 7.24 -16.62
CA GLU A 110 6.85 6.06 -15.81
C GLU A 110 8.15 5.49 -15.23
N CYS A 111 8.09 4.89 -14.05
CA CYS A 111 9.23 4.25 -13.39
C CYS A 111 8.82 2.97 -12.68
N ASP A 112 9.68 1.97 -12.73
CA ASP A 112 9.64 0.81 -11.84
C ASP A 112 10.64 0.98 -10.67
N ILE A 113 10.64 0.04 -9.72
CA ILE A 113 11.59 0.10 -8.59
C ILE A 113 13.04 -0.07 -9.05
N GLU A 114 13.30 -0.80 -10.13
CA GLU A 114 14.65 -0.99 -10.65
C GLU A 114 15.24 0.29 -11.23
N ASP A 115 14.41 1.21 -11.74
CA ASP A 115 14.86 2.52 -12.21
C ASP A 115 15.57 3.32 -11.12
N LEU A 116 15.24 3.12 -9.84
CA LEU A 116 15.87 3.83 -8.72
C LEU A 116 17.36 3.49 -8.51
N PHE A 117 17.87 2.48 -9.21
CA PHE A 117 19.30 2.17 -9.22
C PHE A 117 20.06 3.00 -10.25
N GLU A 118 21.28 3.40 -9.90
CA GLU A 118 22.19 4.07 -10.83
C GLU A 118 22.50 3.20 -12.06
N SER A 119 22.79 3.86 -13.18
CA SER A 119 23.17 3.19 -14.44
C SER A 119 24.32 2.19 -14.26
N LYS A 120 25.31 2.49 -13.40
CA LYS A 120 26.44 1.59 -13.11
C LYS A 120 25.98 0.26 -12.48
N THR A 121 24.96 0.31 -11.63
CA THR A 121 24.40 -0.86 -10.96
C THR A 121 23.55 -1.67 -11.94
N LEU A 122 22.71 -1.00 -12.73
CA LEU A 122 21.87 -1.63 -13.75
C LEU A 122 22.67 -2.26 -14.90
N SER A 123 23.84 -1.70 -15.23
CA SER A 123 24.71 -2.20 -16.31
C SER A 123 25.69 -3.30 -15.84
N HIS A 124 25.64 -3.68 -14.56
CA HIS A 124 26.52 -4.71 -14.02
C HIS A 124 26.35 -6.05 -14.75
N LYS A 125 27.48 -6.68 -15.09
CA LYS A 125 27.51 -7.96 -15.81
C LYS A 125 27.87 -9.10 -14.88
N ILE A 126 27.09 -10.18 -14.96
CA ILE A 126 27.33 -11.41 -14.22
C ILE A 126 27.59 -12.51 -15.24
N ASN A 127 28.79 -13.11 -15.19
CA ASN A 127 29.23 -14.13 -16.14
C ASN A 127 29.05 -13.69 -17.61
N GLY A 128 29.35 -12.42 -17.91
CA GLY A 128 29.22 -11.82 -19.24
C GLY A 128 27.80 -11.42 -19.67
N LYS A 129 26.76 -11.79 -18.90
CA LYS A 129 25.35 -11.46 -19.18
C LYS A 129 24.96 -10.10 -18.59
N THR A 130 24.07 -9.36 -19.25
CA THR A 130 23.54 -8.08 -18.73
C THR A 130 22.17 -8.25 -18.09
N PHE A 131 21.78 -7.30 -17.22
CA PHE A 131 20.44 -7.32 -16.62
C PHE A 131 19.35 -7.07 -17.66
N SER A 132 18.21 -7.77 -17.54
CA SER A 132 16.98 -7.47 -18.26
C SER A 132 15.81 -7.28 -17.27
N LYS A 133 15.06 -6.21 -17.48
CA LYS A 133 13.81 -5.92 -16.75
C LYS A 133 12.60 -6.69 -17.27
N ASN A 134 12.69 -7.22 -18.49
CA ASN A 134 11.58 -7.90 -19.15
C ASN A 134 11.30 -9.26 -18.49
N ASP A 135 10.05 -9.71 -18.56
CA ASP A 135 9.68 -11.06 -18.10
C ASP A 135 10.24 -12.14 -19.04
N THR A 136 10.32 -11.83 -20.33
CA THR A 136 10.86 -12.71 -21.37
C THR A 136 12.12 -12.08 -21.98
N TYR A 137 13.23 -12.80 -21.95
CA TYR A 137 14.52 -12.36 -22.48
C TYR A 137 15.38 -13.55 -22.90
N ASP A 138 16.38 -13.30 -23.75
CA ASP A 138 17.39 -14.28 -24.15
C ASP A 138 18.30 -14.59 -22.96
N THR A 139 18.09 -15.75 -22.33
CA THR A 139 18.85 -16.18 -21.14
C THR A 139 20.31 -16.47 -21.43
N SER A 140 20.72 -16.58 -22.69
CA SER A 140 22.14 -16.68 -23.06
C SER A 140 22.85 -15.34 -22.95
N LYS A 141 22.13 -14.23 -23.14
CA LYS A 141 22.66 -12.85 -23.12
C LYS A 141 22.35 -12.08 -21.85
N HIS A 142 21.23 -12.41 -21.21
CA HIS A 142 20.70 -11.63 -20.10
C HIS A 142 20.37 -12.49 -18.86
N TYR A 143 20.41 -11.85 -17.71
CA TYR A 143 19.87 -12.36 -16.45
C TYR A 143 18.71 -11.49 -15.99
N GLY A 144 17.73 -12.08 -15.31
CA GLY A 144 16.53 -11.38 -14.84
C GLY A 144 16.57 -10.94 -13.39
N LYS A 145 15.41 -10.49 -12.91
CA LYS A 145 15.20 -9.87 -11.60
C LYS A 145 15.65 -10.72 -10.41
N GLU A 146 15.48 -12.05 -10.47
CA GLU A 146 15.91 -12.94 -9.37
C GLU A 146 17.43 -12.92 -9.16
N ILE A 147 18.21 -12.92 -10.26
CA ILE A 147 19.67 -12.87 -10.16
C ILE A 147 20.11 -11.45 -9.78
N TYR A 148 19.45 -10.44 -10.33
CA TYR A 148 19.72 -9.04 -9.99
C TYR A 148 19.51 -8.77 -8.50
N SER A 149 18.39 -9.20 -7.91
CA SER A 149 18.10 -8.97 -6.48
C SER A 149 19.11 -9.63 -5.55
N LYS A 150 19.61 -10.83 -5.90
CA LYS A 150 20.70 -11.49 -5.17
C LYS A 150 22.00 -10.70 -5.26
N TYR A 151 22.31 -10.15 -6.44
CA TYR A 151 23.46 -9.26 -6.59
C TYR A 151 23.32 -8.01 -5.72
N ILE A 152 22.17 -7.35 -5.73
CA ILE A 152 21.90 -6.19 -4.86
C ILE A 152 22.09 -6.57 -3.38
N LEU A 153 21.50 -7.68 -2.93
CA LEU A 153 21.60 -8.15 -1.54
C LEU A 153 23.04 -8.47 -1.12
N ASN A 154 23.88 -8.96 -2.03
CA ASN A 154 25.27 -9.30 -1.70
C ASN A 154 26.21 -8.09 -1.74
N ASN A 155 25.81 -6.98 -2.36
CA ASN A 155 26.68 -5.83 -2.63
C ASN A 155 26.06 -4.51 -2.13
N TYR A 156 25.02 -4.55 -1.29
CA TYR A 156 24.27 -3.35 -0.89
C TYR A 156 25.14 -2.29 -0.20
N ALA A 157 26.25 -2.68 0.43
CA ALA A 157 27.18 -1.75 1.06
C ALA A 157 27.86 -0.79 0.06
N ASP A 158 28.05 -1.24 -1.19
CA ASP A 158 28.74 -0.49 -2.24
C ASP A 158 27.78 0.11 -3.28
N ILE A 159 26.47 -0.14 -3.13
CA ILE A 159 25.43 0.35 -4.03
C ILE A 159 24.83 1.63 -3.45
N ASN A 160 24.69 2.64 -4.30
CA ASN A 160 24.01 3.87 -3.93
C ASN A 160 22.48 3.70 -4.00
N PHE A 161 21.80 3.89 -2.87
CA PHE A 161 20.34 3.84 -2.74
C PHE A 161 19.70 5.23 -2.56
N LYS A 162 20.38 6.32 -2.94
CA LYS A 162 19.90 7.70 -2.75
C LYS A 162 18.45 7.89 -3.24
N GLU A 163 18.12 7.39 -4.43
CA GLU A 163 16.78 7.58 -5.02
C GLU A 163 15.68 6.73 -4.33
N PHE A 164 16.06 5.73 -3.51
CA PHE A 164 15.11 5.00 -2.66
C PHE A 164 14.67 5.80 -1.44
N ARG A 165 15.39 6.87 -1.06
CA ARG A 165 15.05 7.69 0.11
C ARG A 165 13.64 8.24 0.02
N LEU A 166 13.18 8.63 -1.16
CA LEU A 166 11.82 9.18 -1.28
C LEU A 166 10.75 8.13 -0.96
N VAL A 167 10.94 6.88 -1.40
CA VAL A 167 10.05 5.77 -1.07
C VAL A 167 10.01 5.55 0.44
N LEU A 168 11.18 5.51 1.10
CA LEU A 168 11.28 5.31 2.54
C LEU A 168 10.67 6.48 3.34
N ASN A 169 10.93 7.72 2.92
CA ASN A 169 10.35 8.91 3.52
C ASN A 169 8.82 8.91 3.39
N ASN A 170 8.27 8.46 2.26
CA ASN A 170 6.82 8.37 2.10
C ASN A 170 6.20 7.25 2.94
N ILE A 171 6.91 6.12 3.14
CA ILE A 171 6.49 5.11 4.11
C ILE A 171 6.43 5.71 5.53
N GLU A 172 7.48 6.44 5.93
CA GLU A 172 7.52 7.14 7.21
C GLU A 172 6.38 8.18 7.33
N ASN A 173 6.14 8.96 6.28
CA ASN A 173 5.05 9.92 6.24
C ASN A 173 3.68 9.25 6.41
N ILE A 174 3.43 8.13 5.74
CA ILE A 174 2.19 7.36 5.91
C ILE A 174 2.03 6.90 7.36
N ILE A 175 3.08 6.35 7.97
CA ILE A 175 3.07 5.91 9.38
C ILE A 175 2.76 7.09 10.30
N ASN A 176 3.40 8.23 10.09
CA ASN A 176 3.20 9.45 10.87
C ASN A 176 1.79 10.01 10.72
N MET A 177 1.27 10.08 9.50
CA MET A 177 -0.10 10.54 9.22
C MET A 177 -1.12 9.63 9.90
N TYR A 178 -0.95 8.30 9.80
CA TYR A 178 -1.86 7.34 10.40
C TYR A 178 -1.82 7.41 11.93
N THR A 179 -0.63 7.47 12.52
CA THR A 179 -0.46 7.52 13.98
C THR A 179 -1.04 8.82 14.55
N LYS A 180 -0.78 9.98 13.94
CA LYS A 180 -1.34 11.26 14.39
C LYS A 180 -2.86 11.30 14.25
N GLY A 181 -3.42 10.84 13.11
CA GLY A 181 -4.87 10.78 12.93
C GLY A 181 -5.58 9.78 13.86
N SER A 182 -4.86 8.77 14.36
CA SER A 182 -5.38 7.82 15.36
C SER A 182 -5.39 8.39 16.78
N ILE A 183 -4.56 9.40 17.07
CA ILE A 183 -4.52 10.09 18.37
C ILE A 183 -5.70 11.07 18.48
N ASP A 184 -6.00 11.82 17.41
CA ASP A 184 -7.08 12.81 17.42
C ASP A 184 -8.50 12.21 17.45
N THR A 185 -8.66 10.91 17.20
CA THR A 185 -9.95 10.20 17.23
C THR A 185 -10.16 9.37 18.50
N GLY A 186 -9.18 9.34 19.42
CA GLY A 186 -9.19 8.53 20.64
C GLY A 186 -9.79 9.19 21.89
N ASP A 187 -9.98 10.51 21.90
CA ASP A 187 -10.41 11.26 23.09
C ASP A 187 -11.93 11.56 23.17
N ASP A 188 -12.71 11.24 22.13
CA ASP A 188 -14.14 11.65 22.05
C ASP A 188 -15.16 10.59 22.51
N LEU A 189 -14.72 9.49 23.15
CA LEU A 189 -15.63 8.40 23.57
C LEU A 189 -15.84 8.26 25.09
N GLU A 190 -15.17 9.05 25.95
CA GLU A 190 -15.35 8.93 27.42
C GLU A 190 -16.28 9.96 28.09
N THR A 191 -16.88 10.93 27.38
CA THR A 191 -17.75 11.92 28.04
C THR A 191 -19.13 12.10 27.41
N LYS A 192 -19.87 11.01 27.12
CA LYS A 192 -21.34 11.08 26.95
C LYS A 192 -22.04 9.80 27.42
N ASN A 193 -21.96 9.48 28.70
CA ASN A 193 -22.96 8.65 29.39
C ASN A 193 -22.97 8.97 30.89
N ILE A 194 -23.52 10.14 31.24
CA ILE A 194 -24.10 10.36 32.58
C ILE A 194 -25.57 10.71 32.39
N ASP A 195 -26.35 9.65 32.53
CA ASP A 195 -27.74 9.56 32.98
C ASP A 195 -28.43 10.89 33.36
N LYS A 196 -29.43 11.28 32.57
CA LYS A 196 -30.51 12.19 32.98
C LYS A 196 -31.83 11.45 32.94
N SER A 197 -32.05 10.55 33.88
CA SER A 197 -33.35 9.90 34.10
C SER A 197 -33.76 9.85 35.57
N SER A 198 -33.89 10.99 36.26
CA SER A 198 -34.70 11.07 37.49
C SER A 198 -34.82 12.50 38.02
N MET A 199 -35.90 13.21 37.66
CA MET A 199 -36.62 14.11 38.56
C MET A 199 -38.08 14.28 38.06
N ARG A 200 -38.95 13.35 38.44
CA ARG A 200 -40.40 13.63 38.48
C ARG A 200 -40.65 14.50 39.72
N LYS A 201 -41.11 15.74 39.53
CA LYS A 201 -41.70 16.54 40.61
C LYS A 201 -43.17 16.13 40.77
N PRO A 202 -43.68 15.86 41.98
CA PRO A 202 -45.10 15.72 42.22
C PRO A 202 -45.74 17.11 42.35
N THR A 203 -46.79 17.36 41.59
CA THR A 203 -47.75 18.44 41.82
C THR A 203 -48.63 18.05 43.01
N LEU A 204 -48.52 18.78 44.12
CA LEU A 204 -49.55 18.81 45.15
C LEU A 204 -50.60 19.86 44.78
N SER A 205 -51.86 19.44 44.76
CA SER A 205 -53.03 20.30 44.88
C SER A 205 -53.20 20.71 46.35
N SER A 206 -53.62 21.95 46.58
CA SER A 206 -54.19 22.35 47.87
C SER A 206 -55.30 23.38 47.67
N ILE A 207 -56.48 22.96 48.16
CA ILE A 207 -57.70 23.71 48.53
C ILE A 207 -58.57 24.20 47.37
#